data_AF-A0A2I0K1F9-F1
#
_entry.id   AF-A0A2I0K1F9-F1
#
_cell.length_a   1.000
_cell.length_b   1.000
_cell.length_c   1.000
_cell.angle_alpha   90.00
_cell.angle_beta   90.00
_cell.angle_gamma   90.00
#
_symmetry.space_group_name_H-M   'P 1'
#
loop_
_entity.id
_entity.type
_entity.pdbx_description
1 polymer ?
#
loop_
_entity_poly.entity_id
_entity_poly.type
_entity_poly.pdbx_seq_one_letter_code
_entity_poly.pdbx_strand_id
1 'polypeptide(L)'
;MKAVDDVRTLNMSIHFRPACNFYNMNELASLWESKIGRTLPRITVSEDDLLGAAAENVIPQSVVASFTHDIFIKGCQIDFLIDGPNEAEVSTLYPDESFRTLDECFDEFVVKIKKTVDNEGIKAPNAMVEPIAITATCG
;
A
#
# COMPACT_ATOMS: atom_id res chain seq x y z
N MET A 1 -17.34 15.70 0.56
CA MET A 1 -16.79 14.82 -0.50
C MET A 1 -17.33 15.37 -1.82
N LYS A 2 -16.47 15.85 -2.73
CA LYS A 2 -16.92 16.57 -3.96
C LYS A 2 -17.85 15.73 -4.83
N ALA A 3 -17.57 14.43 -4.94
CA ALA A 3 -18.33 13.50 -5.76
C ALA A 3 -19.75 13.20 -5.27
N VAL A 4 -20.16 13.60 -4.07
CA VAL A 4 -21.48 13.24 -3.53
C VAL A 4 -22.61 14.02 -4.23
N ASP A 5 -22.36 15.28 -4.58
CA ASP A 5 -23.35 16.19 -5.18
C ASP A 5 -23.04 16.51 -6.66
N ASP A 6 -22.07 15.81 -7.26
CA ASP A 6 -21.65 16.01 -8.64
C ASP A 6 -22.50 15.13 -9.57
N VAL A 7 -23.29 15.74 -10.46
CA VAL A 7 -24.14 14.96 -11.38
C VAL A 7 -23.33 14.03 -12.28
N ARG A 8 -22.05 14.33 -12.53
CA ARG A 8 -21.15 13.52 -13.37
C ARG A 8 -20.75 12.19 -12.71
N THR A 9 -20.97 12.03 -11.41
CA THR A 9 -20.61 10.83 -10.64
C THR A 9 -21.81 9.96 -10.28
N LEU A 10 -23.02 10.37 -10.64
CA LEU A 10 -24.24 9.61 -10.39
C LEU A 10 -24.21 8.26 -11.10
N ASN A 11 -24.33 7.16 -10.34
CA ASN A 11 -24.24 5.78 -10.84
C ASN A 11 -22.92 5.46 -11.55
N MET A 12 -21.82 6.08 -11.09
CA MET A 12 -20.47 5.85 -11.60
C MET A 12 -19.59 5.15 -10.56
N SER A 13 -18.69 4.29 -11.04
CA SER A 13 -17.50 3.87 -10.31
C SER A 13 -16.42 4.94 -10.47
N ILE A 14 -15.92 5.47 -9.35
CA ILE A 14 -14.93 6.55 -9.34
C ILE A 14 -13.56 5.96 -8.97
N HIS A 15 -12.61 6.04 -9.89
CA HIS A 15 -11.28 5.47 -9.75
C HIS A 15 -10.26 6.56 -9.37
N PHE A 16 -9.49 6.28 -8.32
CA PHE A 16 -8.39 7.14 -7.88
C PHE A 16 -7.09 6.61 -8.49
N ARG A 17 -6.68 7.18 -9.63
CA ARG A 17 -5.39 6.86 -10.27
C ARG A 17 -4.52 8.09 -10.49
N PRO A 18 -4.20 8.86 -9.41
CA PRO A 18 -3.32 10.01 -9.54
C PRO A 18 -1.92 9.57 -9.98
N ALA A 19 -1.47 10.07 -11.14
CA ALA A 19 -0.19 9.71 -11.73
C ALA A 19 1.01 10.00 -10.80
N CYS A 20 0.90 11.01 -9.93
CA CYS A 20 1.94 11.36 -8.97
C CYS A 20 2.12 10.34 -7.83
N ASN A 21 1.16 9.43 -7.63
CA ASN A 21 1.20 8.40 -6.58
C ASN A 21 1.20 6.97 -7.14
N PHE A 22 1.58 6.82 -8.40
CA PHE A 22 1.68 5.51 -9.04
C PHE A 22 3.08 4.91 -8.81
N TYR A 23 3.18 4.00 -7.83
CA TYR A 23 4.43 3.37 -7.41
C TYR A 23 4.30 1.85 -7.37
N ASN A 24 5.36 1.15 -7.78
CA ASN A 24 5.57 -0.24 -7.36
C ASN A 24 6.27 -0.32 -5.99
N MET A 25 6.34 -1.51 -5.40
CA MET A 25 6.93 -1.70 -4.06
C MET A 25 8.41 -1.33 -3.97
N ASN A 26 9.18 -1.51 -5.04
CA ASN A 26 10.60 -1.14 -5.04
C ASN A 26 10.79 0.37 -5.04
N GLU A 27 9.97 1.10 -5.81
CA GLU A 27 9.99 2.57 -5.85
C GLU A 27 9.51 3.15 -4.53
N LEU A 28 8.46 2.58 -3.93
CA LEU A 28 7.96 2.99 -2.63
C LEU A 28 9.00 2.78 -1.52
N ALA A 29 9.71 1.65 -1.53
CA ALA A 29 10.81 1.39 -0.61
C ALA A 29 11.97 2.39 -0.82
N SER A 30 12.36 2.65 -2.07
CA SER A 30 13.40 3.64 -2.39
C SER A 30 13.02 5.05 -1.94
N LEU A 31 11.75 5.44 -2.11
CA LEU A 31 11.22 6.70 -1.63
C LEU A 31 11.36 6.80 -0.10
N TRP A 32 10.97 5.76 0.62
CA TRP A 32 11.13 5.71 2.08
C TRP A 32 12.60 5.76 2.53
N GLU A 33 13.49 5.01 1.87
CA GLU A 33 14.94 5.01 2.15
C GLU A 33 15.55 6.41 1.98
N SER A 34 15.10 7.16 0.97
CA SER A 34 15.52 8.55 0.74
C SER A 34 15.08 9.46 1.90
N LYS A 35 13.89 9.25 2.45
CA LYS A 35 13.34 10.00 3.58
C LYS A 35 14.08 9.74 4.89
N ILE A 36 14.50 8.51 5.13
CA ILE A 36 15.23 8.12 6.35
C ILE A 36 16.75 8.24 6.22
N GLY A 37 17.28 8.53 5.02
CA GLY A 37 18.70 8.71 4.76
C GLY A 37 19.55 7.43 4.90
N ARG A 38 18.94 6.25 4.76
CA ARG A 38 19.64 4.95 4.81
C ARG A 38 18.92 3.91 3.97
N THR A 39 19.67 2.93 3.48
CA THR A 39 19.13 1.75 2.81
C THR A 39 18.68 0.69 3.83
N LEU A 40 17.70 -0.11 3.45
CA LEU A 40 17.16 -1.21 4.23
C LEU A 40 17.39 -2.52 3.48
N PRO A 41 17.68 -3.64 4.16
CA PRO A 41 17.67 -4.95 3.54
C PRO A 41 16.30 -5.24 2.93
N ARG A 42 16.28 -5.75 1.69
CA ARG A 42 15.06 -6.16 1.00
C ARG A 42 14.99 -7.68 0.98
N ILE A 43 13.84 -8.21 1.36
CA ILE A 43 13.52 -9.64 1.25
C ILE A 43 12.35 -9.80 0.28
N THR A 44 12.35 -10.89 -0.47
CA THR A 44 11.24 -11.23 -1.37
C THR A 44 10.21 -12.03 -0.59
N VAL A 45 8.96 -11.58 -0.65
CA VAL A 45 7.78 -12.38 -0.28
C VAL A 45 7.18 -12.92 -1.57
N SER A 46 7.08 -14.24 -1.69
CA SER A 46 6.57 -14.89 -2.91
C SER A 46 5.05 -14.87 -2.98
N GLU A 47 4.51 -15.19 -4.17
CA GLU A 47 3.07 -15.41 -4.34
C GLU A 47 2.57 -16.52 -3.40
N ASP A 48 3.30 -17.63 -3.30
CA ASP A 48 2.93 -18.78 -2.46
C ASP A 48 2.92 -18.43 -0.97
N ASP A 49 3.82 -17.55 -0.50
CA ASP A 49 3.81 -17.08 0.89
C ASP A 49 2.51 -16.34 1.22
N LEU A 50 2.04 -15.48 0.31
CA LEU A 50 0.79 -14.73 0.49
C LEU A 50 -0.44 -15.65 0.38
N LEU A 51 -0.43 -16.59 -0.56
CA LEU A 51 -1.49 -17.59 -0.69
C LEU A 51 -1.58 -18.50 0.52
N GLY A 52 -0.42 -18.92 1.07
CA GLY A 52 -0.34 -19.66 2.33
C GLY A 52 -0.97 -18.87 3.47
N ALA A 53 -0.56 -17.62 3.67
CA ALA A 53 -1.13 -16.75 4.71
C ALA A 53 -2.64 -16.49 4.55
N ALA A 54 -3.12 -16.39 3.30
CA ALA A 54 -4.55 -16.26 3.01
C ALA A 54 -5.33 -17.54 3.34
N ALA A 55 -4.76 -18.72 3.09
CA ALA A 55 -5.40 -20.01 3.33
C ALA A 55 -5.58 -20.34 4.83
N GLU A 56 -4.84 -19.69 5.72
CA GLU A 56 -4.97 -19.85 7.18
C GLU A 56 -6.33 -19.38 7.73
N ASN A 57 -7.12 -18.61 6.97
CA ASN A 57 -8.45 -18.13 7.36
C ASN A 57 -8.51 -17.40 8.72
N VAL A 58 -7.42 -16.75 9.12
CA VAL A 58 -7.35 -15.95 10.35
C VAL A 58 -7.86 -14.54 10.06
N ILE A 59 -8.95 -14.12 10.69
CA ILE A 59 -9.56 -12.81 10.44
C ILE A 59 -9.01 -11.76 11.43
N PRO A 60 -8.57 -10.57 10.95
CA PRO A 60 -8.59 -10.07 9.56
C PRO A 60 -7.32 -10.35 8.73
N GLN A 61 -6.31 -11.02 9.27
CA GLN A 61 -4.97 -11.17 8.69
C GLN A 61 -4.99 -11.83 7.30
N SER A 62 -5.69 -12.94 7.15
CA SER A 62 -5.81 -13.66 5.87
C SER A 62 -6.53 -12.84 4.81
N VAL A 63 -7.47 -11.97 5.20
CA VAL A 63 -8.11 -11.03 4.26
C VAL A 63 -7.09 -9.99 3.76
N VAL A 64 -6.24 -9.48 4.64
CA VAL A 64 -5.15 -8.56 4.26
C VAL A 64 -4.14 -9.25 3.34
N ALA A 65 -3.80 -10.52 3.61
CA ALA A 65 -2.93 -11.30 2.73
C ALA A 65 -3.53 -11.47 1.33
N SER A 66 -4.81 -11.81 1.22
CA SER A 66 -5.53 -11.90 -0.07
C SER A 66 -5.50 -10.59 -0.84
N PHE A 67 -5.77 -9.44 -0.19
CA PHE A 67 -5.68 -8.14 -0.87
C PHE A 67 -4.26 -7.77 -1.26
N THR A 68 -3.27 -8.11 -0.44
CA THR A 68 -1.85 -7.86 -0.75
C THR A 68 -1.43 -8.64 -2.00
N HIS A 69 -1.86 -9.89 -2.12
CA HIS A 69 -1.66 -10.71 -3.32
C HIS A 69 -2.33 -10.09 -4.56
N ASP A 70 -3.61 -9.75 -4.46
CA ASP A 70 -4.37 -9.22 -5.59
C ASP A 70 -3.77 -7.89 -6.10
N ILE A 71 -3.35 -7.01 -5.19
CA ILE A 71 -2.75 -5.72 -5.54
C ILE A 71 -1.34 -5.88 -6.12
N PHE A 72 -0.44 -6.59 -5.44
CA PHE A 72 1.00 -6.55 -5.76
C PHE A 72 1.49 -7.72 -6.63
N ILE A 73 0.73 -8.81 -6.73
CA ILE A 73 1.04 -9.95 -7.60
C ILE A 73 0.16 -9.94 -8.85
N LYS A 74 -1.15 -9.73 -8.70
CA LYS A 74 -2.09 -9.72 -9.85
C LYS A 74 -2.25 -8.33 -10.48
N GLY A 75 -1.98 -7.25 -9.74
CA GLY A 75 -2.05 -5.90 -10.27
C GLY A 75 -3.47 -5.36 -10.39
N CYS A 76 -4.40 -5.83 -9.55
CA CYS A 76 -5.85 -5.55 -9.68
C CYS A 76 -6.23 -4.07 -9.66
N GLN A 77 -5.34 -3.17 -9.23
CA GLN A 77 -5.60 -1.73 -9.23
C GLN A 77 -5.37 -1.08 -10.61
N ILE A 78 -4.65 -1.74 -11.52
CA ILE A 78 -4.16 -1.18 -12.79
C ILE A 78 -4.32 -2.09 -14.00
N ASP A 79 -4.71 -3.34 -13.82
CA ASP A 79 -4.84 -4.34 -14.89
C ASP A 79 -6.08 -4.16 -15.80
N PHE A 80 -6.79 -3.04 -15.64
CA PHE A 80 -7.95 -2.66 -16.44
C PHE A 80 -7.91 -1.19 -16.86
N LEU A 81 -8.50 -0.89 -18.02
CA LEU A 81 -8.71 0.47 -18.51
C LEU A 81 -9.94 1.11 -17.87
N ILE A 82 -9.92 2.44 -17.71
CA ILE A 82 -11.07 3.22 -17.23
C ILE A 82 -11.70 3.89 -18.45
N ASP A 83 -12.40 3.09 -19.25
CA ASP A 83 -13.06 3.54 -20.50
C ASP A 83 -14.53 3.11 -20.59
N GLY A 84 -15.05 2.48 -19.54
CA GLY A 84 -16.45 2.09 -19.45
C GLY A 84 -17.39 3.29 -19.33
N PRO A 85 -18.66 3.16 -19.80
CA PRO A 85 -19.65 4.24 -19.74
C PRO A 85 -20.05 4.65 -18.31
N ASN A 86 -19.77 3.78 -17.32
CA ASN A 86 -20.08 3.98 -15.91
C ASN A 86 -18.80 4.15 -15.05
N GLU A 87 -17.69 4.50 -15.66
CA GLU A 87 -16.41 4.68 -14.98
C GLU A 87 -15.90 6.12 -15.15
N ALA A 88 -15.30 6.65 -14.11
CA ALA A 88 -14.68 7.97 -14.14
C ALA A 88 -13.39 7.99 -13.32
N GLU A 89 -12.39 8.71 -13.79
CA GLU A 89 -11.14 8.95 -13.06
C GLU A 89 -11.18 10.32 -12.38
N VAL A 90 -10.73 10.39 -11.13
CA VAL A 90 -10.87 11.58 -10.27
C VAL A 90 -10.11 12.79 -10.78
N SER A 91 -8.87 12.61 -11.25
CA SER A 91 -8.03 13.69 -11.77
C SER A 91 -8.62 14.30 -13.04
N THR A 92 -9.39 13.54 -13.81
CA THR A 92 -10.16 14.03 -14.97
C THR A 92 -11.42 14.78 -14.54
N LEU A 93 -12.12 14.31 -13.50
CA LEU A 93 -13.30 14.97 -12.96
C LEU A 93 -12.98 16.32 -12.30
N TYR A 94 -11.83 16.42 -11.63
CA TYR A 94 -11.39 17.58 -10.86
C TYR A 94 -9.94 17.96 -11.19
N PRO A 95 -9.67 18.51 -12.39
CA PRO A 95 -8.31 18.78 -12.86
C PRO A 95 -7.56 19.85 -12.04
N ASP A 96 -8.29 20.72 -11.36
CA ASP A 96 -7.71 21.80 -10.55
C ASP A 96 -7.37 21.36 -9.11
N GLU A 97 -7.63 20.09 -8.76
CA GLU A 97 -7.34 19.55 -7.43
C GLU A 97 -6.10 18.65 -7.48
N SER A 98 -5.03 19.09 -6.84
CA SER A 98 -3.82 18.31 -6.70
C SER A 98 -3.94 17.29 -5.57
N PHE A 99 -3.52 16.05 -5.84
CA PHE A 99 -3.31 15.06 -4.79
C PHE A 99 -2.03 15.35 -4.03
N ARG A 100 -2.08 15.15 -2.71
CA ARG A 100 -0.88 15.06 -1.90
C ARG A 100 -0.04 13.87 -2.36
N THR A 101 1.26 14.08 -2.51
CA THR A 101 2.20 13.04 -2.94
C THR A 101 2.55 12.08 -1.81
N LEU A 102 2.94 10.85 -2.14
CA LEU A 102 3.50 9.92 -1.14
C LEU A 102 4.79 10.45 -0.51
N ASP A 103 5.57 11.24 -1.25
CA ASP A 103 6.75 11.94 -0.74
C ASP A 103 6.39 12.86 0.43
N GLU A 104 5.41 13.74 0.24
CA GLU A 104 4.92 14.64 1.30
C GLU A 104 4.27 13.86 2.44
N CYS A 105 3.56 12.76 2.16
CA CYS A 105 2.97 11.90 3.19
C CYS A 105 4.06 11.31 4.09
N PHE A 106 5.16 10.83 3.53
CA PHE A 106 6.25 10.21 4.29
C PHE A 106 6.99 11.18 5.22
N ASP A 107 7.00 12.48 4.92
CA ASP A 107 7.60 13.48 5.82
C ASP A 107 6.95 13.50 7.22
N GLU A 108 5.63 13.32 7.30
CA GLU A 108 4.92 13.24 8.59
C GLU A 108 5.33 12.00 9.40
N PHE A 109 5.56 10.88 8.72
CA PHE A 109 6.02 9.65 9.36
C PHE A 109 7.45 9.79 9.89
N VAL A 110 8.34 10.46 9.17
CA VAL A 110 9.71 10.75 9.66
C VAL A 110 9.67 11.59 10.93
N VAL A 111 8.82 12.62 10.99
CA VAL A 111 8.65 13.44 12.20
C VAL A 111 8.14 12.60 13.36
N LYS A 112 7.17 11.71 13.11
CA LYS A 112 6.62 10.83 14.15
C LYS A 112 7.66 9.85 14.69
N ILE A 113 8.48 9.24 13.82
CA ILE A 113 9.55 8.33 14.24
C ILE A 113 10.56 9.04 15.13
N LYS A 114 10.99 10.26 14.78
CA LYS A 114 11.91 11.05 15.60
C LYS A 114 11.35 11.30 17.00
N LYS A 115 10.08 11.72 17.09
CA LYS A 115 9.38 11.92 18.37
C LYS A 115 9.29 10.65 19.21
N THR A 116 9.02 9.50 18.60
CA THR A 116 8.98 8.22 19.32
C THR A 116 10.36 7.85 19.87
N VAL A 117 11.42 8.00 19.06
CA VAL A 117 12.80 7.72 19.49
C VAL A 117 13.23 8.64 20.63
N ASP A 118 12.89 9.93 20.55
CA ASP A 118 13.21 10.91 21.60
C ASP A 118 12.44 10.63 22.92
N ASN A 119 11.21 10.11 22.83
CA ASN A 119 10.37 9.81 24.00
C ASN A 119 10.68 8.45 24.66
N GLU A 120 11.08 7.43 23.89
CA GLU A 120 11.30 6.07 24.41
C GLU A 120 12.77 5.75 24.74
N GLY A 121 13.71 6.62 24.34
CA GLY A 121 15.13 6.31 24.34
C GLY A 121 15.46 5.20 23.34
N ILE A 122 16.74 5.01 23.00
CA ILE A 122 17.17 3.93 22.10
C ILE A 122 16.94 2.57 22.80
N LYS A 123 15.71 2.03 22.70
CA LYS A 123 15.47 0.60 22.84
C LYS A 123 15.58 0.01 21.45
N ALA A 124 16.76 -0.48 21.10
CA ALA A 124 16.90 -1.31 19.91
C ALA A 124 15.96 -2.52 20.09
N PRO A 125 14.92 -2.70 19.26
CA PRO A 125 14.27 -3.99 19.19
C PRO A 125 15.33 -4.92 18.60
N ASN A 126 15.68 -5.98 19.32
CA ASN A 126 16.47 -7.06 18.74
C ASN A 126 15.83 -7.41 17.39
N ALA A 127 16.59 -7.21 16.31
CA ALA A 127 16.25 -7.72 15.00
C ALA A 127 16.37 -9.25 15.06
N MET A 128 15.35 -9.88 15.64
CA MET A 128 15.05 -11.28 15.47
C MET A 128 13.63 -11.30 14.93
N VAL A 129 13.50 -11.10 13.61
CA VAL A 129 12.42 -11.78 12.90
C VAL A 129 12.85 -13.23 12.93
N GLU A 130 12.36 -13.98 13.91
CA GLU A 130 12.46 -15.43 13.86
C GLU A 130 11.80 -15.88 12.55
N PRO A 131 12.44 -16.72 11.73
CA PRO A 131 11.80 -17.27 10.56
C PRO A 131 10.55 -18.00 11.05
N ILE A 132 9.38 -17.58 10.56
CA ILE A 132 8.13 -18.30 10.78
C ILE A 132 8.32 -19.66 10.11
N ALA A 133 8.60 -20.69 10.90
CA ALA A 133 8.67 -22.05 10.43
C ALA A 133 7.23 -22.51 10.12
N ILE A 134 6.85 -22.43 8.85
CA ILE A 134 5.61 -23.03 8.35
C ILE A 134 5.88 -24.54 8.25
N THR A 135 5.62 -25.27 9.33
CA THR A 135 5.60 -26.74 9.25
C THR A 135 4.23 -27.19 8.79
N ALA A 136 4.16 -27.68 7.55
CA ALA A 136 2.98 -28.38 7.06
C ALA A 136 2.79 -29.67 7.88
N THR A 137 1.78 -29.71 8.74
CA THR A 137 1.30 -30.96 9.30
C THR A 137 0.10 -31.42 8.48
N CYS A 138 0.34 -32.37 7.58
CA CYS A 138 -0.72 -33.15 6.97
C CYS A 138 -1.43 -33.97 8.05
N GLY A 139 -2.76 -33.89 8.08
CA GLY A 139 -3.66 -34.73 8.86
C GLY A 139 -4.94 -34.96 8.07
#